data_AF-A0A2N0L8W7-F1
#
_entry.id   AF-A0A2N0L8W7-F1
#
_cell.length_a   1.000
_cell.length_b   1.000
_cell.length_c   1.000
_cell.angle_alpha   90.00
_cell.angle_beta   90.00
_cell.angle_gamma   90.00
#
_symmetry.space_group_name_H-M   'P 1'
#
loop_
_entity.id
_entity.type
_entity.pdbx_description
1 polymer ?
#
loop_
_entity_poly.entity_id
_entity_poly.type
_entity_poly.pdbx_seq_one_letter_code
_entity_poly.pdbx_strand_id
1 'polypeptide(L)'
;MQSAGGDQDTVRLLGVDTPEINQANKPGEYIGVTDTICLDRWGVAAKQFAVENLQDRTVTLYLDVEAEDGLTFDDIFTFGRLLAFVEVEDQDISAELVRRGLARVYTEGQSSREEEFLRLQQRAQQDNAGLWAFRQGSPTPISAAAQATPTPIPTITPPTAVNPTPPPVIQ
;
A
#
# COMPACT_ATOMS: atom_id res chain seq x y z
N MET A 1 -15.69 -0.16 0.51
CA MET A 1 -16.10 0.09 -0.90
C MET A 1 -17.58 -0.26 -1.00
N GLN A 2 -18.35 0.38 -1.87
CA GLN A 2 -19.76 0.00 -2.06
C GLN A 2 -19.84 -1.08 -3.14
N SER A 3 -20.43 -2.22 -2.81
CA SER A 3 -20.73 -3.24 -3.82
C SER A 3 -22.00 -2.85 -4.60
N ALA A 4 -22.25 -3.51 -5.73
CA ALA A 4 -23.39 -3.21 -6.61
C ALA A 4 -24.78 -3.36 -5.94
N GLY A 5 -24.84 -3.95 -4.74
CA GLY A 5 -26.04 -4.05 -3.91
C GLY A 5 -26.29 -2.86 -2.97
N GLY A 6 -25.36 -1.91 -2.85
CA GLY A 6 -25.45 -0.77 -1.94
C GLY A 6 -24.91 -1.01 -0.53
N ASP A 7 -24.49 -2.25 -0.23
CA ASP A 7 -23.82 -2.59 1.03
C ASP A 7 -22.35 -2.18 1.02
N GLN A 8 -21.85 -1.74 2.18
CA GLN A 8 -20.43 -1.41 2.37
C GLN A 8 -19.67 -2.65 2.81
N ASP A 9 -18.87 -3.19 1.91
CA ASP A 9 -17.95 -4.28 2.22
C ASP A 9 -16.58 -3.74 2.64
N THR A 10 -15.96 -4.42 3.59
CA THR A 10 -14.58 -4.19 4.01
C THR A 10 -13.69 -5.21 3.30
N VAL A 11 -12.61 -4.73 2.68
CA VAL A 11 -11.61 -5.58 2.02
C VAL A 11 -10.31 -5.52 2.82
N ARG A 12 -9.71 -6.66 3.12
CA ARG A 12 -8.34 -6.76 3.64
C ARG A 12 -7.42 -7.10 2.47
N LEU A 13 -6.43 -6.23 2.25
CA LEU A 13 -5.39 -6.44 1.25
C LEU A 13 -4.61 -7.72 1.56
N LEU A 14 -4.49 -8.58 0.56
CA LEU A 14 -3.74 -9.83 0.66
C LEU A 14 -2.23 -9.62 0.53
N GLY A 15 -1.47 -10.55 1.15
CA GLY A 15 -0.02 -10.64 1.06
C GLY A 15 0.78 -9.58 1.82
N VAL A 16 0.12 -8.63 2.50
CA VAL A 16 0.78 -7.49 3.13
C VAL A 16 0.30 -7.20 4.55
N ASP A 17 1.20 -6.66 5.35
CA ASP A 17 0.94 -6.22 6.72
C ASP A 17 1.61 -4.85 6.97
N THR A 18 0.79 -3.88 7.37
CA THR A 18 1.22 -2.49 7.61
C THR A 18 1.36 -2.22 9.10
N PRO A 19 2.25 -1.30 9.52
CA PRO A 19 2.34 -0.93 10.93
C PRO A 19 0.99 -0.49 11.49
N GLU A 20 0.70 -0.90 12.71
CA GLU A 20 -0.56 -0.64 13.39
C GLU A 20 -0.70 0.85 13.71
N ILE A 21 -1.91 1.39 13.56
CA ILE A 21 -2.23 2.79 13.89
C ILE A 21 -3.24 2.93 15.04
N ASN A 22 -3.94 1.84 15.36
CA ASN A 22 -4.96 1.80 16.42
C ASN A 22 -4.51 0.97 17.63
N GLN A 23 -3.36 0.33 17.52
CA GLN A 23 -2.77 -0.55 18.53
C GLN A 23 -1.26 -0.29 18.59
N ALA A 24 -0.63 -0.68 19.69
CA ALA A 24 0.82 -0.53 19.84
C ALA A 24 1.58 -1.48 18.90
N ASN A 25 2.49 -0.92 18.12
CA ASN A 25 3.46 -1.69 17.32
C ASN A 25 4.43 -2.45 18.23
N LYS A 26 4.88 -3.64 17.78
CA LYS A 26 5.81 -4.48 18.54
C LYS A 26 7.24 -4.35 17.99
N PRO A 27 8.26 -4.11 18.84
CA PRO A 27 9.64 -4.11 18.40
C PRO A 27 10.02 -5.46 17.74
N GLY A 28 10.65 -5.42 16.57
CA GLY A 28 11.14 -6.61 15.87
C GLY A 28 10.09 -7.37 15.06
N GLU A 29 8.81 -6.97 15.08
CA GLU A 29 7.76 -7.51 14.21
C GLU A 29 8.08 -7.28 12.73
N TYR A 30 8.73 -6.16 12.43
CA TYR A 30 9.32 -5.85 11.14
C TYR A 30 10.82 -6.15 11.24
N ILE A 31 11.31 -7.09 10.43
CA ILE A 31 12.67 -7.64 10.58
C ILE A 31 13.72 -6.54 10.66
N GLY A 32 14.37 -6.45 11.82
CA GLY A 32 15.44 -5.48 12.11
C GLY A 32 14.97 -4.10 12.54
N VAL A 33 13.67 -3.78 12.54
CA VAL A 33 13.13 -2.50 13.03
C VAL A 33 12.65 -2.66 14.47
N THR A 34 13.30 -1.98 15.40
CA THR A 34 12.92 -1.98 16.83
C THR A 34 12.32 -0.65 17.30
N ASP A 35 12.44 0.41 16.49
CA ASP A 35 11.90 1.73 16.78
C ASP A 35 10.39 1.75 16.48
N THR A 36 9.56 1.64 17.51
CA THR A 36 8.10 1.65 17.37
C THR A 36 7.54 3.03 17.04
N ILE A 37 8.22 4.12 17.40
CA ILE A 37 7.81 5.49 17.02
C ILE A 37 7.94 5.67 15.52
N CYS A 38 8.98 5.09 14.92
CA CYS A 38 9.10 5.00 13.47
C CYS A 38 7.95 4.19 12.85
N LEU A 39 7.62 3.03 13.42
CA LEU A 39 6.52 2.20 12.92
C LEU A 39 5.18 2.94 12.96
N ASP A 40 4.88 3.70 14.03
CA ASP A 40 3.66 4.52 14.11
C ASP A 40 3.57 5.53 12.94
N ARG A 41 4.69 6.18 12.59
CA ARG A 41 4.75 7.13 11.47
C ARG A 41 4.52 6.45 10.12
N TRP A 42 5.12 5.28 9.91
CA TRP A 42 4.95 4.53 8.67
C TRP A 42 3.57 3.87 8.55
N GLY A 43 2.93 3.53 9.67
CA GLY A 43 1.53 3.12 9.68
C GLY A 43 0.60 4.24 9.20
N VAL A 44 0.82 5.47 9.67
CA VAL A 44 0.08 6.65 9.16
C VAL A 44 0.35 6.89 7.68
N ALA A 45 1.61 6.78 7.24
CA ALA A 45 1.98 6.94 5.83
C ALA A 45 1.34 5.85 4.93
N ALA A 46 1.30 4.59 5.39
CA ALA A 46 0.63 3.49 4.70
C ALA A 46 -0.87 3.75 4.56
N LYS A 47 -1.52 4.24 5.62
CA LYS A 47 -2.93 4.64 5.57
C LYS A 47 -3.16 5.79 4.57
N GLN A 48 -2.33 6.82 4.59
CA GLN A 48 -2.44 7.94 3.65
C GLN A 48 -2.29 7.46 2.20
N PHE A 49 -1.28 6.63 1.93
CA PHE A 49 -1.09 6.01 0.62
C PHE A 49 -2.35 5.24 0.17
N ALA A 50 -2.91 4.40 1.04
CA ALA A 50 -4.13 3.66 0.71
C ALA A 50 -5.31 4.60 0.39
N VAL A 51 -5.50 5.66 1.17
CA VAL A 51 -6.57 6.65 0.93
C VAL A 51 -6.37 7.34 -0.42
N GLU A 52 -5.17 7.86 -0.70
CA GLU A 52 -4.88 8.58 -1.95
C GLU A 52 -5.02 7.73 -3.22
N ASN A 53 -4.81 6.42 -3.11
CA ASN A 53 -4.83 5.50 -4.25
C ASN A 53 -6.13 4.70 -4.37
N LEU A 54 -6.99 4.65 -3.34
CA LEU A 54 -8.23 3.88 -3.36
C LEU A 54 -9.49 4.72 -3.20
N GLN A 55 -9.41 5.87 -2.52
CA GLN A 55 -10.60 6.66 -2.23
C GLN A 55 -11.20 7.21 -3.54
N ASP A 56 -12.52 7.04 -3.66
CA ASP A 56 -13.32 7.51 -4.80
C ASP A 56 -12.84 7.00 -6.16
N ARG A 57 -12.13 5.86 -6.17
CA ARG A 57 -11.68 5.17 -7.39
C ARG A 57 -12.47 3.89 -7.64
N THR A 58 -12.65 3.57 -8.91
CA THR A 58 -13.04 2.22 -9.34
C THR A 58 -11.83 1.31 -9.23
N VAL A 59 -12.01 0.16 -8.59
CA VAL A 59 -10.94 -0.83 -8.38
C VAL A 59 -11.39 -2.19 -8.90
N THR A 60 -10.42 -3.03 -9.26
CA THR A 60 -10.65 -4.45 -9.56
C THR A 60 -10.18 -5.27 -8.37
N LEU A 61 -11.03 -6.21 -7.93
CA LEU A 61 -10.69 -7.15 -6.87
C LEU A 61 -10.25 -8.48 -7.48
N TYR A 62 -9.06 -8.94 -7.12
CA TYR A 62 -8.54 -10.24 -7.51
C TYR A 62 -8.50 -11.14 -6.27
N LEU A 63 -9.25 -12.23 -6.33
CA LEU A 63 -9.28 -13.24 -5.29
C LEU A 63 -8.15 -14.24 -5.52
N ASP A 64 -7.45 -14.62 -4.46
CA ASP A 64 -6.30 -15.52 -4.54
C ASP A 64 -6.73 -17.00 -4.55
N VAL A 65 -7.55 -17.37 -5.53
CA VAL A 65 -8.08 -18.74 -5.71
C VAL A 65 -7.03 -19.73 -6.19
N GLU A 66 -5.85 -19.24 -6.58
CA GLU A 66 -4.70 -20.07 -6.98
C GLU A 66 -3.86 -20.50 -5.77
N ALA A 67 -3.97 -19.82 -4.62
CA ALA A 67 -3.23 -20.18 -3.41
C ALA A 67 -3.70 -21.52 -2.81
N GLU A 68 -4.97 -21.90 -3.01
CA GLU A 68 -5.52 -23.21 -2.63
C GLU A 68 -6.65 -23.63 -3.60
N ASP A 69 -6.55 -24.84 -4.16
CA ASP A 69 -7.63 -25.43 -4.95
C ASP A 69 -8.91 -25.58 -4.11
N GLY A 70 -9.98 -24.89 -4.49
CA GLY A 70 -11.31 -25.10 -3.91
C GLY A 70 -11.70 -24.18 -2.75
N LEU A 71 -11.08 -22.99 -2.63
CA LEU A 71 -11.53 -21.96 -1.68
C LEU A 71 -13.04 -21.65 -1.85
N THR A 72 -13.76 -21.71 -0.76
CA THR A 72 -15.16 -21.32 -0.68
C THR A 72 -15.29 -19.82 -0.43
N PHE A 73 -16.50 -19.27 -0.62
CA PHE A 73 -16.76 -17.87 -0.27
C PHE A 73 -16.44 -17.56 1.20
N ASP A 74 -16.68 -18.51 2.11
CA ASP A 74 -16.37 -18.34 3.54
C ASP A 74 -14.86 -18.27 3.81
N ASP A 75 -14.05 -18.95 3.00
CA ASP A 75 -12.59 -18.93 3.13
C ASP A 75 -12.01 -17.57 2.68
N ILE A 76 -12.58 -16.98 1.62
CA ILE A 76 -12.20 -15.63 1.15
C ILE A 76 -12.92 -14.51 1.90
N PHE A 77 -13.96 -14.81 2.67
CA PHE A 77 -14.74 -13.85 3.45
C PHE A 77 -14.61 -14.15 4.95
N THR A 78 -13.46 -13.81 5.54
CA THR A 78 -13.19 -14.08 6.95
C THR A 78 -13.46 -12.87 7.83
N PHE A 79 -14.12 -13.08 8.98
CA PHE A 79 -14.39 -12.04 9.98
C PHE A 79 -15.11 -10.80 9.42
N GLY A 80 -16.01 -10.98 8.46
CA GLY A 80 -16.75 -9.88 7.82
C GLY A 80 -15.91 -9.06 6.83
N ARG A 81 -14.78 -9.61 6.35
CA ARG A 81 -13.88 -8.94 5.39
C ARG A 81 -13.59 -9.86 4.23
N LEU A 82 -13.67 -9.30 3.03
CA LEU A 82 -13.21 -9.98 1.82
C LEU A 82 -11.68 -9.89 1.74
N LEU A 83 -11.02 -11.01 1.46
CA LEU A 83 -9.59 -11.10 1.18
C LEU A 83 -9.36 -10.98 -0.32
N ALA A 84 -8.65 -9.93 -0.74
CA ALA A 84 -8.37 -9.70 -2.15
C ALA A 84 -7.07 -8.90 -2.35
N PHE A 85 -6.45 -9.10 -3.52
CA PHE A 85 -5.60 -8.06 -4.10
C PHE A 85 -6.50 -6.99 -4.71
N VAL A 86 -6.07 -5.74 -4.63
CA VAL A 86 -6.81 -4.60 -5.14
C VAL A 86 -5.96 -3.91 -6.19
N GLU A 87 -6.50 -3.81 -7.40
CA GLU A 87 -5.83 -3.18 -8.52
C GLU A 87 -6.55 -1.90 -8.95
N VAL A 88 -5.76 -0.86 -9.22
CA VAL A 88 -6.20 0.43 -9.74
C VAL A 88 -5.34 0.74 -10.96
N GLU A 89 -5.95 0.92 -12.13
CA GLU A 89 -5.21 1.21 -13.38
C GLU A 89 -4.07 0.21 -13.63
N ASP A 90 -4.38 -1.09 -13.49
CA ASP A 90 -3.44 -2.22 -13.63
C ASP A 90 -2.25 -2.21 -12.64
N GLN A 91 -2.37 -1.48 -11.52
CA GLN A 91 -1.39 -1.47 -10.43
C GLN A 91 -1.93 -2.16 -9.18
N ASP A 92 -1.22 -3.19 -8.71
CA ASP A 92 -1.49 -3.85 -7.44
C ASP A 92 -1.07 -2.97 -6.25
N ILE A 93 -2.05 -2.57 -5.45
CA ILE A 93 -1.86 -1.72 -4.28
C ILE A 93 -1.08 -2.43 -3.16
N SER A 94 -1.22 -3.75 -3.02
CA SER A 94 -0.41 -4.55 -2.09
C SER A 94 1.06 -4.54 -2.53
N ALA A 95 1.33 -4.79 -3.81
CA ALA A 95 2.69 -4.74 -4.36
C ALA A 95 3.33 -3.36 -4.15
N GLU A 96 2.56 -2.29 -4.35
CA GLU A 96 3.04 -0.92 -4.22
C GLU A 96 3.34 -0.52 -2.76
N LEU A 97 2.55 -0.99 -1.80
CA LEU A 97 2.84 -0.83 -0.36
C LEU A 97 4.20 -1.47 0.00
N VAL A 98 4.44 -2.68 -0.49
CA VAL A 98 5.70 -3.41 -0.24
C VAL A 98 6.87 -2.71 -0.92
N ARG A 99 6.73 -2.35 -2.20
CA ARG A 99 7.78 -1.69 -3.00
C ARG A 99 8.24 -0.37 -2.38
N ARG A 100 7.33 0.38 -1.75
CA ARG A 100 7.62 1.64 -1.07
C ARG A 100 8.17 1.47 0.35
N GLY A 101 8.18 0.24 0.88
CA GLY A 101 8.53 -0.03 2.28
C GLY A 101 7.48 0.48 3.28
N LEU A 102 6.21 0.54 2.88
CA LEU A 102 5.08 0.92 3.74
C LEU A 102 4.45 -0.31 4.43
N ALA A 103 4.75 -1.51 3.95
CA ALA A 103 4.30 -2.77 4.50
C ALA A 103 5.43 -3.81 4.47
N ARG A 104 5.32 -4.82 5.32
CA ARG A 104 6.04 -6.10 5.15
C ARG A 104 5.18 -7.07 4.34
N VAL A 105 5.81 -8.09 3.78
CA VAL A 105 5.11 -9.27 3.26
C VAL A 105 4.57 -10.08 4.44
N TYR A 106 3.31 -10.50 4.33
CA TYR A 106 2.67 -11.41 5.26
C TYR A 106 2.88 -12.85 4.76
N THR A 107 3.84 -13.56 5.36
CA THR A 107 4.26 -14.92 4.97
C THR A 107 3.64 -16.00 5.85
N GLU A 108 2.83 -15.59 6.83
CA GLU A 108 2.13 -16.49 7.74
C GLU A 108 0.87 -17.12 7.11
N GLY A 109 0.45 -16.62 5.94
CA GLY A 109 -0.60 -17.21 5.10
C GLY A 109 -0.02 -17.70 3.76
N GLN A 110 -0.87 -18.26 2.91
CA GLN A 110 -0.51 -18.64 1.54
C GLN A 110 -0.94 -17.54 0.57
N SER A 111 -0.12 -17.27 -0.43
CA SER A 111 -0.47 -16.34 -1.49
C SER A 111 0.24 -16.67 -2.80
N SER A 112 -0.48 -16.60 -3.92
CA SER A 112 0.09 -16.78 -5.27
C SER A 112 1.11 -15.71 -5.65
N ARG A 113 1.03 -14.52 -5.03
CA ARG A 113 1.94 -13.38 -5.27
C ARG A 113 3.09 -13.27 -4.26
N GLU A 114 3.23 -14.22 -3.32
CA GLU A 114 4.21 -14.13 -2.24
C GLU A 114 5.65 -13.96 -2.76
N GLU A 115 6.07 -14.76 -3.75
CA GLU A 115 7.44 -14.71 -4.26
C GLU A 115 7.76 -13.34 -4.88
N GLU A 116 6.81 -12.76 -5.61
CA GLU A 116 6.95 -11.41 -6.17
C GLU A 116 7.10 -10.37 -5.05
N PHE A 117 6.23 -10.42 -4.05
CA PHE A 117 6.23 -9.47 -2.94
C PHE A 117 7.52 -9.59 -2.13
N LEU A 118 8.05 -10.80 -1.93
CA LEU A 118 9.33 -11.00 -1.25
C LEU A 118 10.49 -10.35 -2.00
N ARG A 119 10.51 -10.40 -3.34
CA ARG A 119 11.51 -9.68 -4.16
C ARG A 119 11.37 -8.16 -4.02
N LEU A 120 10.14 -7.64 -4.04
CA LEU A 120 9.87 -6.21 -3.83
C LEU A 120 10.33 -5.76 -2.42
N GLN A 121 10.04 -6.55 -1.39
CA GLN A 121 10.47 -6.26 -0.03
C GLN A 121 11.99 -6.27 0.08
N GLN A 122 12.66 -7.27 -0.50
CA GLN A 122 14.11 -7.34 -0.50
C GLN A 122 14.71 -6.08 -1.13
N ARG A 123 14.12 -5.59 -2.23
CA ARG A 123 14.56 -4.36 -2.88
C ARG A 123 14.32 -3.13 -1.99
N ALA A 124 13.14 -2.99 -1.39
CA ALA A 124 12.82 -1.90 -0.48
C ALA A 124 13.77 -1.87 0.74
N GLN A 125 14.15 -3.06 1.24
CA GLN A 125 15.12 -3.20 2.31
C GLN A 125 16.53 -2.77 1.91
N GLN A 126 17.00 -3.18 0.72
CA GLN A 126 18.31 -2.78 0.18
C GLN A 126 18.40 -1.27 -0.02
N ASP A 127 17.32 -0.65 -0.48
CA ASP A 127 17.23 0.78 -0.76
C ASP A 127 16.94 1.62 0.50
N ASN A 128 16.79 0.99 1.67
CA ASN A 128 16.37 1.65 2.92
C ASN A 128 15.08 2.46 2.72
N ALA A 129 14.14 1.95 1.92
CA ALA A 129 12.88 2.62 1.65
C ALA A 129 11.93 2.47 2.83
N GLY A 130 11.15 3.52 3.11
CA GLY A 130 10.07 3.44 4.07
C GLY A 130 10.53 3.07 5.49
N LEU A 131 9.79 2.15 6.11
CA LEU A 131 10.09 1.62 7.44
C LEU A 131 11.48 0.94 7.52
N TRP A 132 12.02 0.49 6.39
CA TRP A 132 13.30 -0.21 6.33
C TRP A 132 14.50 0.71 6.56
N ALA A 133 14.36 2.05 6.47
CA ALA A 133 15.39 3.01 6.81
C ALA A 133 15.82 2.95 8.29
N PHE A 134 15.01 2.33 9.14
CA PHE A 134 15.18 2.25 10.59
C PHE A 134 15.57 0.84 11.05
N ARG A 135 16.02 -0.01 10.13
CA ARG A 135 16.58 -1.31 10.49
C ARG A 135 17.92 -1.13 11.19
N GLN A 136 18.15 -1.93 12.24
CA GLN A 136 19.45 -2.01 12.90
C GLN A 136 20.52 -2.45 11.90
N GLY A 137 21.59 -1.67 11.78
CA GLY A 137 22.66 -1.92 10.79
C GLY A 137 22.42 -1.30 9.42
N SER A 138 21.27 -0.65 9.17
CA SER A 138 21.16 0.30 8.06
C SER A 138 22.16 1.43 8.27
N PRO A 139 22.83 1.93 7.21
CA PRO A 139 23.61 3.15 7.33
C PRO A 139 22.66 4.22 7.88
N THR A 140 22.95 4.72 9.08
CA THR A 140 22.11 5.72 9.73
C THR A 140 21.90 6.84 8.70
N PRO A 141 20.66 7.23 8.37
CA PRO A 141 20.47 8.48 7.65
C PRO A 141 20.93 9.58 8.59
N ILE A 142 22.22 9.93 8.49
CA ILE A 142 22.75 11.17 9.03
C ILE A 142 21.86 12.22 8.38
N SER A 143 21.11 12.96 9.20
CA SER A 143 20.42 14.15 8.75
C SER A 143 21.44 15.05 8.06
N ALA A 144 21.48 15.00 6.73
CA ALA A 144 22.32 15.84 5.90
C ALA A 144 21.67 17.22 5.79
N ALA A 145 21.51 17.89 6.92
CA ALA A 145 21.34 19.33 6.97
C ALA A 145 22.73 19.99 6.88
N ALA A 146 23.43 19.79 5.75
CA ALA A 146 24.50 20.64 5.28
C ALA A 146 24.90 20.21 3.86
N GLN A 147 24.50 21.01 2.87
CA GLN A 147 24.99 21.01 1.49
C GLN A 147 24.41 19.95 0.53
N ALA A 148 23.12 20.06 0.25
CA ALA A 148 22.66 20.02 -1.14
C ALA A 148 21.79 21.26 -1.35
N THR A 149 22.22 22.15 -2.25
CA THR A 149 21.33 23.17 -2.80
C THR A 149 20.05 22.49 -3.28
N PRO A 150 18.86 23.02 -2.96
CA PRO A 150 17.64 22.46 -3.50
C PRO A 150 17.67 22.62 -5.02
N THR A 151 17.76 21.51 -5.75
CA THR A 151 17.37 21.49 -7.15
C THR A 151 15.92 21.97 -7.19
N PRO A 152 15.57 23.02 -7.94
CA PRO A 152 14.19 23.46 -8.02
C PRO A 152 13.35 22.31 -8.54
N ILE A 153 12.31 21.96 -7.79
CA ILE A 153 11.21 21.11 -8.27
C ILE A 153 10.75 21.75 -9.58
N PRO A 154 10.63 21.02 -10.71
CA PRO A 154 10.03 21.58 -11.90
C PRO A 154 8.61 22.00 -11.53
N THR A 155 8.34 23.30 -11.65
CA THR A 155 7.00 23.86 -11.54
C THR A 155 6.15 23.18 -12.61
N ILE A 156 5.40 22.14 -12.22
CA ILE A 156 4.24 21.68 -12.98
C ILE A 156 3.21 22.80 -12.91
N THR A 157 3.22 23.66 -13.92
CA THR A 157 2.10 24.56 -14.18
C THR A 157 0.82 23.71 -14.27
N PRO A 158 -0.23 24.03 -13.50
CA PRO A 158 -1.52 23.38 -13.70
C PRO A 158 -1.93 23.60 -15.16
N PRO A 159 -2.46 22.58 -15.86
CA PRO A 159 -3.02 22.79 -17.19
C PRO A 159 -4.12 23.85 -17.08
N THR A 160 -4.00 24.88 -17.92
CA THR A 160 -5.04 25.89 -18.10
C THR A 160 -6.37 25.18 -18.31
N ALA A 161 -7.33 25.44 -17.44
CA ALA A 161 -8.70 24.97 -17.60
C ALA A 161 -9.22 25.46 -18.96
N VAL A 162 -9.31 24.55 -19.92
CA VAL A 162 -10.07 24.77 -21.15
C VAL A 162 -11.52 24.62 -20.76
N ASN A 163 -12.25 25.73 -20.77
CA ASN A 163 -13.68 25.75 -20.51
C ASN A 163 -14.38 24.84 -21.52
N PRO A 164 -15.12 23.79 -21.11
CA PRO A 164 -15.83 22.95 -22.06
C PRO A 164 -16.93 23.77 -22.76
N THR A 165 -16.93 23.73 -24.08
CA THR A 165 -18.03 24.23 -24.91
C THR A 165 -19.33 23.53 -24.49
N PRO A 166 -20.45 24.25 -24.27
CA PRO A 166 -21.73 23.61 -23.96
C PRO A 166 -22.19 22.73 -25.13
N PRO A 167 -22.83 21.57 -24.86
CA PRO A 167 -23.35 20.70 -25.92
C PRO A 167 -24.50 21.39 -26.68
N PRO A 168 -24.71 21.04 -27.96
CA PRO A 168 -25.82 21.60 -28.74
C PRO A 168 -27.16 21.10 -28.18
N VAL A 169 -28.11 22.02 -28.03
CA VAL A 169 -29.52 21.73 -27.78
C VAL A 169 -30.10 21.08 -29.04
N ILE A 170 -30.53 19.82 -28.93
CA ILE A 170 -31.36 19.18 -29.96
C ILE A 170 -32.82 19.43 -29.57
N GLN A 171 -33.58 20.06 -30.47
CA GLN A 171 -35.04 20.13 -30.40
C GLN A 171 -35.68 18.78 -30.73
#